data_AF-A0A1F6RXY3-F1
#
_entry.id   AF-A0A1F6RXY3-F1
#
_cell.length_a   1.000
_cell.length_b   1.000
_cell.length_c   1.000
_cell.angle_alpha   90.00
_cell.angle_beta   90.00
_cell.angle_gamma   90.00
#
_symmetry.space_group_name_H-M   'P 1'
#
loop_
_entity.id
_entity.type
_entity.pdbx_description
1 polymer ?
#
loop_
_entity_poly.entity_id
_entity_poly.type
_entity_poly.pdbx_seq_one_letter_code
_entity_poly.pdbx_strand_id
1 'polypeptide(L)' 'MAGDATAGTQQNNPAKTESLIATENQKCAFVASKNSNKYHLPACQFAEKIKPENKICFSSKEEAESRGYIGAKCCIK' A
#
# COMPACT_ATOMS: atom_id res chain seq x y z
N MET A 1 -46.69 -21.13 -17.42
CA MET A 1 -45.43 -21.16 -16.64
C MET A 1 -44.27 -20.79 -17.54
N ALA A 2 -43.64 -19.64 -17.31
CA ALA A 2 -42.24 -19.36 -17.65
C ALA A 2 -41.80 -18.23 -16.70
N GLY A 3 -40.81 -18.53 -15.86
CA GLY A 3 -40.37 -17.68 -14.76
C GLY A 3 -39.53 -16.50 -15.24
N ASP A 4 -39.87 -15.33 -14.70
CA ASP A 4 -39.13 -14.09 -14.84
C ASP A 4 -37.82 -14.17 -14.04
N ALA A 5 -36.75 -13.70 -14.66
CA ALA A 5 -35.44 -13.56 -14.06
C ALA A 5 -35.49 -12.49 -12.94
N THR A 6 -34.98 -12.82 -11.75
CA THR A 6 -34.57 -11.78 -10.80
C THR A 6 -33.09 -11.88 -10.51
N ALA A 7 -32.48 -10.70 -10.63
CA ALA A 7 -31.10 -10.41 -10.46
C ALA A 7 -30.72 -10.30 -8.98
N GLY A 8 -29.41 -10.45 -8.73
CA GLY A 8 -28.74 -9.79 -7.62
C GLY A 8 -28.58 -10.66 -6.38
N THR A 9 -27.34 -11.02 -6.09
CA THR A 9 -26.70 -10.60 -4.84
C THR A 9 -25.19 -10.58 -5.05
N GLN A 10 -24.61 -9.45 -4.68
CA GLN A 10 -23.22 -9.07 -4.87
C GLN A 10 -22.31 -9.96 -4.01
N GLN A 11 -21.33 -10.61 -4.64
CA GLN A 11 -20.23 -11.26 -3.93
C GLN A 11 -19.24 -10.20 -3.43
N ASN A 12 -19.48 -9.81 -2.18
CA ASN A 12 -18.52 -9.73 -1.08
C ASN A 12 -17.02 -10.01 -1.36
N ASN A 13 -16.18 -9.20 -0.68
CA ASN A 13 -14.78 -9.39 -0.26
C ASN A 13 -13.75 -8.51 -1.01
N PRO A 14 -13.02 -7.57 -0.36
CA PRO A 14 -11.77 -7.06 -0.90
C PRO A 14 -10.70 -8.13 -0.67
N ALA A 15 -10.78 -9.20 -1.46
CA ALA A 15 -9.76 -10.23 -1.53
C ALA A 15 -8.48 -9.62 -2.13
N LYS A 16 -7.50 -9.45 -1.24
CA LYS A 16 -6.07 -9.72 -1.45
C LYS A 16 -5.81 -10.37 -2.82
N THR A 17 -5.49 -9.55 -3.81
CA THR A 17 -5.09 -9.98 -5.15
C THR A 17 -3.61 -9.68 -5.30
N GLU A 18 -2.79 -10.68 -4.97
CA GLU A 18 -1.41 -10.76 -5.40
C GLU A 18 -1.40 -11.24 -6.86
N SER A 19 -1.16 -10.34 -7.82
CA SER A 19 -0.24 -10.58 -8.95
C SER A 19 -0.30 -9.54 -10.07
N LEU A 20 0.85 -8.89 -10.27
CA LEU A 20 1.55 -8.79 -11.56
C LEU A 20 0.78 -8.17 -12.75
N ILE A 21 0.94 -6.87 -13.00
CA ILE A 21 1.57 -6.33 -14.23
C ILE A 21 2.16 -4.95 -13.90
N ALA A 22 3.41 -4.74 -14.31
CA ALA A 22 4.21 -3.54 -14.12
C ALA A 22 3.72 -2.33 -14.95
N THR A 23 4.14 -1.14 -14.48
CA THR A 23 4.27 0.12 -15.24
C THR A 23 2.92 0.83 -15.45
N GLU A 24 2.61 1.95 -14.80
CA GLU A 24 3.29 3.25 -14.84
C GLU A 24 2.82 4.09 -13.64
N ASN A 25 3.71 4.87 -13.04
CA ASN A 25 3.35 5.98 -12.16
C ASN A 25 2.63 5.66 -10.82
N GLN A 26 2.89 4.49 -10.23
CA GLN A 26 2.47 4.21 -8.85
C GLN A 26 3.21 5.13 -7.89
N LYS A 27 2.60 6.27 -7.60
CA LYS A 27 3.10 7.26 -6.67
C LYS A 27 3.21 6.59 -5.31
N CYS A 28 4.44 6.27 -4.89
CA CYS A 28 4.70 5.62 -3.61
C CYS A 28 4.00 6.40 -2.49
N ALA A 29 2.86 5.90 -2.01
CA ALA A 29 2.06 6.59 -1.00
C ALA A 29 2.82 6.64 0.33
N PHE A 30 3.55 5.55 0.62
CA PHE A 30 4.42 5.44 1.78
C PHE A 30 5.78 4.88 1.38
N VAL A 31 6.81 5.38 2.06
CA VAL A 31 8.21 5.10 1.81
C VAL A 31 8.86 4.67 3.11
N ALA A 32 9.24 3.41 3.24
CA ALA A 32 10.04 2.93 4.36
C ALA A 32 11.51 2.73 4.00
N SER A 33 12.32 2.52 5.02
CA SER A 33 13.73 2.16 4.88
C SER A 33 13.92 0.68 5.21
N LYS A 34 14.74 -0.06 4.48
CA LYS A 34 15.16 -1.42 4.88
C LYS A 34 15.94 -1.41 6.21
N ASN A 35 16.62 -0.31 6.51
CA ASN A 35 17.39 -0.16 7.75
C ASN A 35 16.53 0.19 8.96
N SER A 36 15.23 0.44 8.78
CA SER A 36 14.37 0.87 9.88
C SER A 36 12.96 0.37 9.64
N ASN A 37 12.32 -0.17 10.67
CA ASN A 37 10.93 -0.59 10.59
C ASN A 37 9.96 0.61 10.54
N LYS A 38 10.38 1.77 10.00
CA LYS A 38 9.60 3.00 9.96
C LYS A 38 9.27 3.36 8.52
N TYR A 39 7.99 3.60 8.26
CA TYR A 39 7.55 4.18 7.00
C TYR A 39 7.26 5.67 7.15
N HIS A 40 7.50 6.40 6.07
CA HIS A 40 7.42 7.85 5.96
C HIS A 40 6.55 8.20 4.74
N LEU A 41 6.09 9.44 4.63
CA LEU A 41 5.50 9.92 3.38
C LEU A 41 6.59 10.28 2.36
N PRO A 42 6.32 10.21 1.05
CA PRO A 42 7.25 10.67 0.02
C PRO A 42 7.60 12.17 0.16
N ALA A 43 6.75 12.96 0.80
CA ALA A 43 6.98 14.38 1.12
C ALA A 43 7.84 14.60 2.39
N CYS A 44 8.31 13.53 3.04
CA CYS A 44 9.10 13.65 4.27
C CYS A 44 10.59 13.78 3.96
N GLN A 45 11.25 14.75 4.60
CA GLN A 45 12.71 14.95 4.50
C GLN A 45 13.53 13.68 4.77
N PHE A 46 13.05 12.80 5.65
CA PHE A 46 13.71 11.54 5.95
C PHE A 46 13.57 10.55 4.80
N ALA A 47 12.41 10.53 4.12
CA ALA A 47 12.17 9.67 2.96
C ALA A 47 13.06 10.04 1.76
N GLU A 48 13.40 11.32 1.63
CA GLU A 48 14.34 11.81 0.61
C GLU A 48 15.79 11.42 0.92
N LYS A 49 16.16 11.39 2.20
CA LYS A 49 17.50 10.95 2.67
C LYS A 49 17.68 9.44 2.67
N ILE A 50 16.61 8.64 2.53
CA ILE A 50 16.72 7.17 2.41
C ILE A 50 17.38 6.85 1.07
N LYS A 51 18.51 6.12 1.12
CA LYS A 51 19.17 5.59 -0.08
C LYS A 51 18.18 4.79 -0.92
N PRO A 52 18.15 4.95 -2.25
CA PRO A 52 17.20 4.25 -3.12
C PRO A 52 17.27 2.72 -2.97
N GLU A 53 18.45 2.18 -2.70
CA GLU A 53 18.69 0.75 -2.44
C GLU A 53 17.95 0.22 -1.20
N ASN A 54 17.77 1.10 -0.21
CA ASN A 54 17.09 0.85 1.05
C ASN A 54 15.66 1.39 1.05
N LYS A 55 15.23 2.07 -0.01
CA LYS A 55 13.88 2.62 -0.11
C LYS A 55 12.90 1.50 -0.43
N ILE A 56 11.84 1.41 0.36
CA ILE A 56 10.74 0.47 0.13
C ILE A 56 9.48 1.31 -0.06
N CYS A 57 8.82 1.16 -1.20
CA CYS A 57 7.54 1.79 -1.44
C CYS A 57 6.40 0.86 -1.03
N PHE A 58 5.36 1.42 -0.43
CA PHE A 58 4.11 0.74 -0.12
C PHE A 58 2.95 1.50 -0.74
N SER A 59 1.93 0.74 -1.12
CA SER A 59 0.70 1.28 -1.69
C SER A 59 -0.21 1.89 -0.62
N SER A 60 -0.18 1.31 0.59
CA SER A 60 -1.03 1.71 1.72
C SER A 60 -0.30 1.54 3.06
N LYS A 61 -0.76 2.24 4.10
CA LYS A 61 -0.24 2.08 5.47
C LYS A 61 -0.48 0.67 6.01
N GLU A 62 -1.62 0.07 5.67
CA GLU A 62 -1.99 -1.28 6.10
C GLU A 62 -1.01 -2.31 5.55
N GLU A 63 -0.52 -2.12 4.32
CA GLU A 63 0.51 -2.98 3.72
C GLU A 63 1.84 -2.84 4.48
N ALA A 64 2.21 -1.61 4.85
CA ALA A 64 3.40 -1.35 5.64
C ALA A 64 3.30 -1.98 7.04
N GLU A 65 2.18 -1.77 7.73
CA GLU A 65 1.90 -2.30 9.07
C GLU A 65 1.80 -3.83 9.06
N SER A 66 1.16 -4.43 8.04
CA SER A 66 1.13 -5.87 7.84
C SER A 66 2.51 -6.47 7.60
N ARG A 67 3.45 -5.68 7.08
CA ARG A 67 4.87 -6.06 6.91
C ARG A 67 5.73 -5.75 8.14
N GLY A 68 5.14 -5.23 9.21
CA GLY A 68 5.82 -4.89 10.47
C GLY A 68 6.47 -3.50 10.49
N TYR A 69 6.12 -2.62 9.55
CA TYR A 69 6.58 -1.24 9.53
C TYR A 69 5.61 -0.34 10.30
N ILE A 70 6.15 0.55 11.12
CA ILE A 70 5.41 1.53 11.93
C ILE A 70 5.50 2.93 11.32
N GLY A 71 4.45 3.73 11.50
CA GLY A 71 4.43 5.11 11.02
C GLY A 71 5.48 5.96 11.73
N ALA A 72 6.32 6.66 10.98
CA ALA A 72 7.25 7.60 11.57
C ALA A 72 6.50 8.83 12.11
N LYS A 73 6.49 9.01 13.44
CA LYS A 73 5.84 10.16 14.12
C LYS A 73 6.19 11.55 13.55
N CYS A 74 7.32 11.68 12.85
CA CYS A 74 7.72 12.94 12.21
C CYS A 74 6.82 13.32 11.02
N CYS A 75 6.28 12.35 10.29
CA CYS A 75 5.56 12.60 9.04
C CYS A 75 4.33 11.70 8.82
N ILE A 76 4.06 10.77 9.73
CA ILE A 76 2.82 10.02 9.86
C ILE A 76 2.22 10.43 11.21
N LYS A 77 1.14 11.22 11.17
CA LYS A 77 0.34 11.63 12.33
C LYS A 77 -1.01 10.94 12.29
#